data_AF-A0A351EA81-F1
#
_entry.id   AF-A0A351EA81-F1
#
_cell.length_a   1.000
_cell.length_b   1.000
_cell.length_c   1.000
_cell.angle_alpha   90.00
_cell.angle_beta   90.00
_cell.angle_gamma   90.00
#
_symmetry.space_group_name_H-M   'P 1'
#
loop_
_entity.id
_entity.type
_entity.pdbx_description
1 polymer ?
#
loop_
_entity_poly.entity_id
_entity_poly.type
_entity_poly.pdbx_seq_one_letter_code
_entity_poly.pdbx_strand_id
1 'polypeptide(L)'
;MMRLQSRMLTGLLKELKKAGGPEIRKYSACSEAGREWLENYYREVVYPVLTPMAVDASRPFPFLGNKTLNLAVQLITAKGEESMSVVQVPSVLPRLIEVVPERNRTFLYLEDLITEHCDSLFSGCKILDVVPFRITRDSDLDVDEDDIDDLLQEIEKSLRQRKRGVTRRMEIARTMNKKIVTFLEENLDLTKEEVYEINGPLDATCFFAFISLDNMWPWLHEPFVPQKPAELPEYGNIFDKIREKDILL
;
A
#
# COMPACT_ATOMS: atom_id res chain seq x y z
N MET A 1 -10.22 13.52 -8.94
CA MET A 1 -9.40 13.80 -7.75
C MET A 1 -8.06 13.02 -7.75
N MET A 2 -8.05 11.69 -7.86
CA MET A 2 -6.81 10.87 -7.82
C MET A 2 -5.74 11.21 -8.86
N ARG A 3 -6.10 11.46 -10.12
CA ARG A 3 -5.13 11.89 -11.15
C ARG A 3 -4.40 13.19 -10.78
N LEU A 4 -5.11 14.12 -10.12
CA LEU A 4 -4.55 15.39 -9.67
C LEU A 4 -3.57 15.17 -8.52
N GLN A 5 -3.94 14.32 -7.55
CA GLN A 5 -3.07 13.95 -6.42
C GLN A 5 -1.76 13.33 -6.91
N SER A 6 -1.81 12.36 -7.82
CA SER A 6 -0.61 11.70 -8.37
C SER A 6 0.32 12.70 -9.07
N ARG A 7 -0.26 13.63 -9.82
CA ARG A 7 0.49 14.70 -10.50
C ARG A 7 1.16 15.65 -9.49
N MET A 8 0.42 16.09 -8.48
CA MET A 8 0.95 16.98 -7.43
C MET A 8 2.08 16.30 -6.65
N LEU A 9 1.87 15.04 -6.23
CA LEU A 9 2.87 14.26 -5.52
C LEU A 9 4.15 14.11 -6.34
N THR A 10 4.03 13.80 -7.63
CA THR A 10 5.20 13.72 -8.54
C THR A 10 5.93 15.05 -8.64
N GLY A 11 5.20 16.18 -8.62
CA GLY A 11 5.78 17.51 -8.57
C GLY A 11 6.55 17.76 -7.27
N LEU A 12 5.93 17.47 -6.13
CA LEU A 12 6.53 17.64 -4.79
C LEU A 12 7.80 16.81 -4.63
N LEU A 13 7.81 15.55 -5.06
CA LEU A 13 9.00 14.70 -4.98
C LEU A 13 10.17 15.26 -5.82
N LYS A 14 9.88 15.91 -6.95
CA LYS A 14 10.90 16.57 -7.76
C LYS A 14 11.45 17.81 -7.08
N GLU A 15 10.61 18.59 -6.42
CA GLU A 15 11.03 19.78 -5.67
C GLU A 15 11.86 19.39 -4.43
N LEU A 16 11.42 18.36 -3.69
CA LEU A 16 12.16 17.81 -2.55
C LEU A 16 13.57 17.37 -2.97
N LYS A 17 13.68 16.63 -4.08
CA LYS A 17 14.98 16.23 -4.64
C LYS A 17 15.84 17.44 -5.02
N LYS A 18 15.27 18.47 -5.67
CA LYS A 18 16.00 19.67 -6.07
C LYS A 18 16.54 20.46 -4.87
N ALA A 19 15.81 20.43 -3.75
CA ALA A 19 16.24 21.07 -2.51
C ALA A 19 17.32 20.27 -1.76
N GLY A 20 17.69 19.07 -2.23
CA GLY A 20 18.66 18.18 -1.56
C GLY A 20 18.04 17.27 -0.50
N GLY A 21 16.72 17.11 -0.51
CA GLY A 21 16.01 16.22 0.39
C GLY A 21 16.00 14.76 -0.06
N PRO A 22 15.27 13.91 0.69
CA PRO A 22 15.05 12.52 0.34
C PRO A 22 14.55 12.37 -1.10
N GLU A 23 15.09 11.38 -1.80
CA GLU A 23 14.63 11.05 -3.14
C GLU A 23 14.15 9.61 -3.23
N ILE A 24 13.15 9.38 -4.07
CA ILE A 24 12.72 8.03 -4.42
C ILE A 24 13.22 7.69 -5.81
N ARG A 25 13.91 6.56 -5.94
CA ARG A 25 14.48 6.08 -7.19
C ARG A 25 13.92 4.71 -7.55
N LYS A 26 14.00 4.41 -8.84
CA LYS A 26 13.82 3.05 -9.35
C LYS A 26 15.08 2.24 -9.08
N TYR A 27 14.94 0.91 -9.02
CA TYR A 27 16.05 -0.01 -8.81
C TYR A 27 17.21 0.23 -9.79
N SER A 28 16.88 0.35 -11.09
CA SER A 28 17.86 0.59 -12.16
C SER A 28 18.59 1.93 -12.09
N ALA A 29 18.11 2.89 -11.30
CA ALA A 29 18.73 4.19 -11.09
C ALA A 29 19.57 4.27 -9.80
N CYS A 30 19.68 3.15 -9.07
CA CYS A 30 20.58 3.03 -7.93
C CYS A 30 22.00 2.71 -8.41
N SER A 31 22.99 3.11 -7.61
CA SER A 31 24.39 2.73 -7.77
C SER A 31 24.56 1.21 -7.72
N GLU A 32 25.71 0.72 -8.18
CA GLU A 32 26.05 -0.70 -8.10
C GLU A 32 26.02 -1.23 -6.66
N ALA A 33 26.69 -0.53 -5.74
CA ALA A 33 26.67 -0.86 -4.31
C ALA A 33 25.24 -0.84 -3.72
N GLY A 34 24.40 0.11 -4.15
CA GLY A 34 22.99 0.17 -3.74
C GLY A 34 22.18 -1.03 -4.25
N ARG A 35 22.42 -1.48 -5.48
CA ARG A 35 21.74 -2.65 -6.07
C ARG A 35 22.19 -3.95 -5.40
N GLU A 36 23.49 -4.14 -5.17
CA GLU A 36 24.00 -5.30 -4.41
C GLU A 36 23.41 -5.38 -3.00
N TRP A 37 23.30 -4.23 -2.32
CA TRP A 37 22.66 -4.16 -1.01
C TRP A 37 21.17 -4.51 -1.06
N LEU A 38 20.44 -3.97 -2.05
CA LEU A 38 19.02 -4.28 -2.25
C LEU A 38 18.78 -5.75 -2.59
N GLU A 39 19.66 -6.38 -3.36
CA GLU A 39 19.59 -7.80 -3.68
C GLU A 39 19.75 -8.68 -2.42
N ASN A 40 20.71 -8.33 -1.56
CA ASN A 40 20.88 -9.00 -0.26
C ASN A 40 19.66 -8.80 0.65
N TYR A 41 19.17 -7.56 0.74
CA TYR A 41 17.96 -7.24 1.49
C TYR A 41 16.74 -8.01 0.97
N TYR A 42 16.60 -8.11 -0.36
CA TYR A 42 15.55 -8.90 -0.98
C TYR A 42 15.65 -10.36 -0.56
N ARG A 43 16.82 -10.99 -0.73
CA ARG A 43 17.01 -12.42 -0.45
C ARG A 43 16.79 -12.79 1.02
N GLU A 44 17.26 -11.93 1.93
CA GLU A 44 17.30 -12.25 3.37
C GLU A 44 16.05 -11.79 4.13
N VAL A 45 15.41 -10.71 3.67
CA VAL A 45 14.30 -10.07 4.40
C VAL A 45 12.99 -10.17 3.63
N VAL A 46 12.99 -9.88 2.32
CA VAL A 46 11.75 -9.76 1.54
C VAL A 46 11.26 -11.11 1.03
N TYR A 47 12.11 -11.86 0.33
CA TYR A 47 11.79 -13.15 -0.29
C TYR A 47 11.13 -14.15 0.66
N PRO A 48 11.61 -14.34 1.91
CA PRO A 48 11.03 -15.35 2.82
C PRO A 48 9.57 -15.10 3.23
N VAL A 49 9.08 -13.86 3.08
CA VAL A 49 7.70 -13.48 3.44
C VAL A 49 6.78 -13.31 2.23
N LEU A 50 7.27 -13.57 1.02
CA LEU A 50 6.46 -13.52 -0.20
C LEU A 50 5.78 -14.87 -0.45
N THR A 51 4.53 -14.83 -0.86
CA THR A 51 3.77 -16.02 -1.25
C THR A 51 3.07 -15.76 -2.58
N PRO A 52 3.57 -16.31 -3.70
CA PRO A 52 2.90 -16.18 -4.98
C PRO A 52 1.62 -17.05 -5.00
N MET A 53 0.54 -16.48 -5.55
CA MET A 53 -0.76 -17.14 -5.66
C MET A 53 -1.12 -17.27 -7.14
N ALA A 54 -0.97 -18.47 -7.70
CA ALA A 54 -1.38 -18.76 -9.06
C ALA A 54 -2.90 -18.77 -9.20
N VAL A 55 -3.41 -18.24 -10.32
CA VAL A 55 -4.83 -18.22 -10.65
C VAL A 55 -5.07 -18.97 -11.97
N ASP A 56 -5.87 -20.02 -11.89
CA ASP A 56 -6.23 -20.88 -13.02
C ASP A 56 -7.60 -21.56 -12.77
N ALA A 57 -8.07 -22.38 -13.70
CA ALA A 57 -9.37 -23.05 -13.57
C ALA A 57 -9.50 -23.96 -12.33
N SER A 58 -8.38 -24.47 -11.81
CA SER A 58 -8.32 -25.30 -10.59
C SER A 58 -8.00 -24.49 -9.34
N ARG A 59 -7.52 -23.24 -9.49
CA ARG A 59 -7.11 -22.34 -8.42
C ARG A 59 -7.85 -21.01 -8.56
N PRO A 60 -9.00 -20.83 -7.89
CA PRO A 60 -9.80 -19.62 -8.02
C PRO A 60 -9.02 -18.40 -7.52
N PHE A 61 -9.45 -17.22 -7.97
CA PHE A 61 -8.83 -15.95 -7.59
C PHE A 61 -8.73 -15.82 -6.06
N PRO A 62 -7.53 -15.51 -5.52
CA PRO A 62 -7.32 -15.47 -4.09
C PRO A 62 -8.10 -14.33 -3.45
N PHE A 63 -8.45 -14.51 -2.19
CA PHE A 63 -8.99 -13.41 -1.41
C PHE A 63 -7.89 -12.36 -1.14
N LEU A 64 -8.13 -11.12 -1.55
CA LEU A 64 -7.27 -9.98 -1.28
C LEU A 64 -7.89 -9.08 -0.21
N GLY A 65 -7.07 -8.69 0.77
CA GLY A 65 -7.48 -7.81 1.87
C GLY A 65 -7.86 -6.40 1.39
N ASN A 66 -8.69 -5.71 2.18
CA ASN A 66 -9.03 -4.32 1.90
C ASN A 66 -7.78 -3.43 2.01
N LYS A 67 -7.60 -2.50 1.05
CA LYS A 67 -6.49 -1.55 1.02
C LYS A 67 -5.09 -2.21 1.01
N THR A 68 -4.98 -3.49 0.61
CA THR A 68 -3.66 -4.12 0.43
C THR A 68 -3.10 -3.79 -0.95
N LEU A 69 -1.78 -3.62 -1.01
CA LEU A 69 -1.05 -3.49 -2.26
C LEU A 69 -0.66 -4.89 -2.76
N ASN A 70 -0.86 -5.13 -4.05
CA ASN A 70 -0.66 -6.43 -4.69
C ASN A 70 0.01 -6.22 -6.05
N LEU A 71 0.64 -7.27 -6.57
CA LEU A 71 1.22 -7.32 -7.92
C LEU A 71 0.46 -8.36 -8.72
N ALA A 72 -0.08 -7.96 -9.87
CA ALA A 72 -0.60 -8.90 -10.87
C ALA A 72 0.55 -9.27 -11.80
N VAL A 73 0.79 -10.58 -11.94
CA VAL A 73 1.91 -11.14 -12.69
C VAL A 73 1.34 -11.95 -13.84
N GLN A 74 1.63 -11.52 -15.06
CA GLN A 74 1.34 -12.31 -16.25
C GLN A 74 2.59 -13.12 -16.60
N LEU A 75 2.43 -14.43 -16.81
CA LEU A 75 3.55 -15.33 -17.07
C LEU A 75 3.20 -16.43 -18.06
N ILE A 76 4.23 -17.03 -18.64
CA ILE A 76 4.14 -18.29 -19.37
C ILE A 76 4.73 -19.37 -18.46
N THR A 77 3.95 -20.41 -18.17
CA THR A 77 4.38 -21.54 -17.35
C THR A 77 5.46 -22.38 -18.06
N ALA A 78 6.13 -23.26 -17.33
CA ALA A 78 7.09 -24.21 -17.91
C ALA A 78 6.48 -25.11 -19.01
N LYS A 79 5.15 -25.26 -19.04
CA LYS A 79 4.42 -26.02 -20.08
C LYS A 79 4.13 -25.20 -21.34
N GLY A 80 4.49 -23.92 -21.37
CA GLY A 80 4.20 -23.00 -22.47
C GLY A 80 2.81 -22.37 -22.42
N GLU A 81 2.06 -22.57 -21.33
CA GLU A 81 0.71 -22.03 -21.16
C GLU A 81 0.75 -20.63 -20.52
N GLU A 82 -0.04 -19.70 -21.02
CA GLU A 82 -0.22 -18.38 -20.42
C GLU A 82 -1.04 -18.50 -19.12
N SER A 83 -0.59 -17.84 -18.06
CA SER A 83 -1.22 -17.88 -16.74
C SER A 83 -1.08 -16.52 -16.03
N MET A 84 -1.92 -16.31 -15.03
CA MET A 84 -1.92 -15.13 -14.17
C MET A 84 -1.62 -15.55 -12.73
N SER A 85 -0.88 -14.72 -12.01
CA SER A 85 -0.59 -14.90 -10.60
C SER A 85 -0.70 -13.57 -9.86
N VAL A 86 -0.93 -13.64 -8.55
CA VAL A 86 -0.96 -12.47 -7.67
C VAL A 86 0.09 -12.65 -6.58
N VAL A 87 0.86 -11.60 -6.33
CA VAL A 87 1.79 -11.53 -5.21
C VAL A 87 1.38 -10.38 -4.31
N GLN A 88 1.08 -10.65 -3.05
CA GLN A 88 0.75 -9.59 -2.09
C GLN A 88 2.02 -8.89 -1.61
N VAL A 89 2.03 -7.56 -1.61
CA VAL A 89 3.13 -6.79 -1.02
C VAL A 89 2.99 -6.84 0.50
N PRO A 90 3.98 -7.38 1.24
CA PRO A 90 3.82 -7.68 2.65
C PRO A 90 3.81 -6.40 3.50
N SER A 91 2.73 -6.16 4.22
CA SER A 91 2.56 -4.97 5.06
C SER A 91 3.39 -4.97 6.35
N VAL A 92 4.00 -6.11 6.70
CA VAL A 92 4.91 -6.23 7.84
C VAL A 92 6.26 -5.54 7.57
N LEU A 93 6.61 -5.34 6.30
CA LEU A 93 7.83 -4.66 5.88
C LEU A 93 7.57 -3.19 5.58
N PRO A 94 8.53 -2.30 5.81
CA PRO A 94 8.41 -0.90 5.42
C PRO A 94 8.29 -0.80 3.91
N ARG A 95 7.28 -0.07 3.44
CA ARG A 95 7.05 0.12 2.00
C ARG A 95 8.11 1.01 1.34
N LEU A 96 8.71 1.92 2.11
CA LEU A 96 9.82 2.77 1.66
C LEU A 96 11.11 2.22 2.27
N ILE A 97 11.95 1.64 1.43
CA ILE A 97 13.22 1.03 1.82
C ILE A 97 14.32 2.07 1.64
N GLU A 98 15.04 2.41 2.70
CA GLU A 98 16.20 3.30 2.62
C GLU A 98 17.41 2.54 2.03
N VAL A 99 17.94 3.01 0.91
CA VAL A 99 19.09 2.42 0.21
C VAL A 99 20.37 3.00 0.80
N VAL A 100 20.82 2.43 1.91
CA VAL A 100 21.92 2.95 2.76
C VAL A 100 23.22 3.27 2.00
N PRO A 101 23.67 2.46 1.01
CA PRO A 101 24.91 2.76 0.30
C PRO A 101 24.86 3.99 -0.63
N GLU A 102 23.68 4.56 -0.88
CA GLU A 102 23.57 5.76 -1.71
C GLU A 102 24.16 6.99 -1.00
N ARG A 103 24.83 7.84 -1.78
CA ARG A 103 25.42 9.09 -1.27
C ARG A 103 24.35 10.06 -0.73
N ASN A 104 23.21 10.12 -1.42
CA ASN A 104 22.05 10.89 -0.98
C ASN A 104 21.07 9.96 -0.29
N ARG A 105 20.26 10.52 0.62
CA ARG A 105 19.18 9.77 1.26
C ARG A 105 18.16 9.30 0.21
N THR A 106 18.25 8.03 -0.14
CA THR A 106 17.53 7.45 -1.28
C THR A 106 16.62 6.35 -0.80
N PHE A 107 15.41 6.34 -1.31
CA PHE A 107 14.39 5.35 -1.00
C PHE A 107 13.96 4.60 -2.26
N LEU A 108 13.56 3.35 -2.07
CA LEU A 108 12.96 2.51 -3.10
C LEU A 108 11.62 1.96 -2.58
N TYR A 109 10.63 1.88 -3.45
CA TYR A 109 9.38 1.22 -3.10
C TYR A 109 9.58 -0.29 -2.99
N LEU A 110 8.99 -0.90 -1.97
CA LEU A 110 9.03 -2.34 -1.77
C LEU A 110 8.45 -3.09 -2.98
N GLU A 111 7.35 -2.61 -3.55
CA GLU A 111 6.78 -3.21 -4.76
C GLU A 111 7.71 -3.16 -5.98
N ASP A 112 8.57 -2.14 -6.10
CA ASP A 112 9.55 -2.03 -7.19
C ASP A 112 10.65 -3.08 -7.00
N LEU A 113 11.08 -3.33 -5.76
CA LEU A 113 12.07 -4.37 -5.45
C LEU A 113 11.51 -5.77 -5.77
N ILE A 114 10.26 -6.03 -5.38
CA ILE A 114 9.60 -7.31 -5.65
C ILE A 114 9.40 -7.49 -7.15
N THR A 115 9.06 -6.42 -7.87
CA THR A 115 8.89 -6.44 -9.32
C THR A 115 10.19 -6.79 -10.04
N GLU A 116 11.31 -6.17 -9.63
CA GLU A 116 12.63 -6.44 -10.21
C GLU A 116 13.06 -7.89 -10.03
N HIS A 117 12.80 -8.48 -8.86
CA HIS A 117 13.20 -9.86 -8.55
C HIS A 117 12.06 -10.88 -8.71
N CYS A 118 11.00 -10.52 -9.44
CA CYS A 118 9.79 -11.34 -9.56
C CYS A 118 10.07 -12.73 -10.13
N ASP A 119 11.04 -12.86 -11.05
CA ASP A 119 11.45 -14.13 -11.64
C ASP A 119 11.82 -15.20 -10.59
N SER A 120 12.39 -14.78 -9.44
CA SER A 120 12.79 -15.70 -8.37
C SER A 120 11.60 -16.38 -7.67
N LEU A 121 10.40 -15.80 -7.77
CA LEU A 121 9.16 -16.37 -7.21
C LEU A 121 8.53 -17.43 -8.13
N PHE A 122 8.88 -17.42 -9.42
CA PHE A 122 8.24 -18.24 -10.45
C PHE A 122 9.27 -19.06 -11.24
N SER A 123 9.95 -19.97 -10.55
CA SER A 123 10.99 -20.82 -11.16
C SER A 123 10.48 -21.60 -12.38
N GLY A 124 11.19 -21.49 -13.50
CA GLY A 124 10.83 -22.16 -14.76
C GLY A 124 9.68 -21.50 -15.54
N CYS A 125 9.15 -20.39 -15.05
CA CYS A 125 8.18 -19.57 -15.79
C CYS A 125 8.89 -18.39 -16.46
N LYS A 126 8.30 -17.85 -17.52
CA LYS A 126 8.72 -16.60 -18.16
C LYS A 126 7.75 -15.49 -17.77
N ILE A 127 8.22 -14.49 -17.04
CA ILE A 127 7.43 -13.31 -16.72
C ILE A 127 7.24 -12.46 -17.98
N LEU A 128 6.00 -12.05 -18.24
CA LEU A 128 5.62 -11.20 -19.36
C LEU A 128 5.42 -9.76 -18.91
N ASP A 129 4.75 -9.56 -17.78
CA ASP A 129 4.49 -8.24 -17.20
C ASP A 129 4.13 -8.37 -15.72
N VAL A 130 4.40 -7.30 -14.96
CA VAL A 130 4.09 -7.19 -13.53
C VAL A 130 3.50 -5.81 -13.28
N VAL A 131 2.27 -5.78 -12.77
CA VAL A 131 1.54 -4.52 -12.57
C VAL A 131 1.06 -4.40 -11.12
N PRO A 132 1.54 -3.40 -10.36
CA PRO A 132 1.01 -3.09 -9.05
C PRO A 132 -0.45 -2.65 -9.11
N PHE A 133 -1.26 -3.14 -8.18
CA PHE A 133 -2.65 -2.74 -8.00
C PHE A 133 -3.07 -2.80 -6.52
N ARG A 134 -4.10 -2.04 -6.17
CA ARG A 134 -4.67 -1.96 -4.83
C ARG A 134 -6.19 -1.94 -4.93
N ILE A 135 -6.85 -2.66 -4.04
CA ILE A 135 -8.31 -2.68 -3.98
C ILE A 135 -8.84 -1.94 -2.76
N THR A 136 -10.01 -1.32 -2.90
CA THR A 136 -10.81 -0.81 -1.78
C THR A 136 -12.17 -1.52 -1.81
N ARG A 137 -12.53 -2.11 -0.69
CA ARG A 137 -13.82 -2.76 -0.47
C ARG A 137 -14.72 -1.86 0.35
N ASP A 138 -16.01 -1.97 0.10
CA ASP A 138 -17.02 -1.34 0.93
C ASP A 138 -16.92 -1.89 2.36
N SER A 139 -17.13 -1.02 3.34
CA SER A 139 -17.05 -1.38 4.77
C SER A 139 -18.43 -1.44 5.43
N ASP A 140 -19.47 -1.02 4.70
CA ASP A 140 -20.82 -0.87 5.23
C ASP A 140 -21.73 -2.01 4.76
N LEU A 141 -22.36 -2.68 5.74
CA LEU A 141 -23.65 -3.36 5.56
C LEU A 141 -24.52 -2.98 6.76
N ASP A 142 -25.72 -2.50 6.45
CA ASP A 142 -26.83 -2.35 7.37
C ASP A 142 -27.17 -3.74 7.95
N VAL A 143 -27.26 -3.82 9.27
CA VAL A 143 -27.80 -5.01 9.94
C VAL A 143 -29.31 -4.88 9.83
N ASP A 144 -29.97 -5.70 9.00
CA ASP A 144 -31.43 -5.83 9.03
C ASP A 144 -31.81 -6.47 10.38
N GLU A 145 -32.19 -5.63 11.34
CA GLU A 145 -32.56 -6.01 12.73
C GLU A 145 -33.91 -6.74 12.83
N ASP A 146 -34.63 -6.93 11.71
CA ASP A 146 -36.04 -7.34 11.73
C ASP A 146 -36.30 -8.86 11.66
N ASP A 147 -35.28 -9.71 11.46
CA ASP A 147 -35.41 -11.19 11.36
C ASP A 147 -34.47 -11.94 12.33
N ILE A 148 -34.56 -11.68 13.64
CA ILE A 148 -33.64 -12.22 14.65
C ILE A 148 -34.18 -13.49 15.34
N ASP A 149 -33.76 -14.67 14.88
CA ASP A 149 -33.90 -15.92 15.66
C ASP A 149 -32.56 -16.50 16.15
N ASP A 150 -31.40 -16.09 15.58
CA ASP A 150 -30.08 -16.51 16.11
C ASP A 150 -28.95 -15.50 15.81
N LEU A 151 -28.96 -14.42 16.58
CA LEU A 151 -28.04 -13.28 16.46
C LEU A 151 -26.55 -13.71 16.49
N LEU A 152 -26.18 -14.77 17.22
CA LEU A 152 -24.78 -15.14 17.41
C LEU A 152 -24.18 -15.83 16.16
N GLN A 153 -24.93 -16.74 15.53
CA GLN A 153 -24.50 -17.39 14.28
C GLN A 153 -24.50 -16.43 13.09
N GLU A 154 -25.47 -15.53 13.04
CA GLU A 154 -25.54 -14.44 12.07
C GLU A 154 -24.36 -13.47 12.24
N ILE A 155 -23.96 -13.13 13.48
CA ILE A 155 -22.75 -12.33 13.75
C ILE A 155 -21.47 -13.04 13.27
N GLU A 156 -21.31 -14.35 13.50
CA GLU A 156 -20.13 -15.08 13.01
C GLU A 156 -20.07 -15.18 11.48
N LYS A 157 -21.23 -15.40 10.83
CA LYS A 157 -21.35 -15.42 9.37
C LYS A 157 -21.14 -14.02 8.78
N SER A 158 -21.73 -12.98 9.37
CA SER A 158 -21.56 -11.60 8.96
C SER A 158 -20.13 -11.13 9.18
N LEU A 159 -19.42 -11.55 10.24
CA LEU A 159 -17.98 -11.31 10.43
C LEU A 159 -17.11 -11.98 9.35
N ARG A 160 -17.49 -13.18 8.89
CA ARG A 160 -16.82 -13.84 7.74
C ARG A 160 -17.13 -13.16 6.42
N GLN A 161 -18.36 -12.69 6.22
CA GLN A 161 -18.76 -11.89 5.06
C GLN A 161 -18.17 -10.46 5.09
N ARG A 162 -17.94 -9.88 6.27
CA ARG A 162 -17.30 -8.57 6.52
C ARG A 162 -15.87 -8.53 5.99
N LYS A 163 -15.15 -9.66 6.03
CA LYS A 163 -13.85 -9.77 5.36
C LYS A 163 -13.99 -9.74 3.83
N ARG A 164 -15.12 -10.18 3.27
CA ARG A 164 -15.39 -10.35 1.83
C ARG A 164 -16.22 -9.24 1.17
N GLY A 165 -16.44 -8.10 1.83
CA GLY A 165 -17.22 -6.96 1.30
C GLY A 165 -16.92 -6.66 -0.18
N VAL A 166 -17.93 -6.19 -0.92
CA VAL A 166 -17.86 -5.99 -2.37
C VAL A 166 -16.69 -5.06 -2.71
N THR A 167 -15.89 -5.44 -3.71
CA THR A 167 -14.83 -4.58 -4.23
C THR A 167 -15.49 -3.41 -4.94
N ARG A 168 -15.23 -2.18 -4.52
CA ARG A 168 -15.85 -0.97 -5.11
C ARG A 168 -14.86 -0.12 -5.90
N ARG A 169 -13.57 -0.35 -5.70
CA ARG A 169 -12.52 0.42 -6.37
C ARG A 169 -11.26 -0.39 -6.53
N MET A 170 -10.68 -0.33 -7.72
CA MET A 170 -9.32 -0.77 -7.98
C MET A 170 -8.48 0.41 -8.46
N GLU A 171 -7.35 0.62 -7.81
CA GLU A 171 -6.29 1.52 -8.25
C GLU A 171 -5.19 0.66 -8.86
N ILE A 172 -4.86 0.88 -10.12
CA ILE A 172 -3.84 0.10 -10.83
C ILE A 172 -2.76 1.03 -11.39
N ALA A 173 -1.50 0.61 -11.29
CA ALA A 173 -0.41 1.34 -11.92
C ALA A 173 -0.66 1.41 -13.43
N ARG A 174 -0.42 2.58 -14.03
CA ARG A 174 -0.63 2.79 -15.46
C ARG A 174 0.11 1.73 -16.28
N THR A 175 -0.64 0.91 -17.00
CA THR A 175 -0.11 -0.17 -17.84
C THR A 175 -0.72 -0.14 -19.24
N MET A 176 0.04 -0.59 -20.23
CA MET A 176 -0.47 -0.86 -21.59
C MET A 176 -1.07 -2.27 -21.70
N ASN A 177 -0.89 -3.11 -20.69
CA ASN A 177 -1.31 -4.48 -20.69
C ASN A 177 -2.79 -4.63 -20.30
N LYS A 178 -3.65 -4.58 -21.31
CA LYS A 178 -5.09 -4.72 -21.12
C LYS A 178 -5.53 -6.11 -20.65
N LYS A 179 -4.72 -7.15 -20.87
CA LYS A 179 -5.02 -8.50 -20.38
C LYS A 179 -5.05 -8.56 -18.85
N ILE A 180 -4.07 -7.94 -18.18
CA ILE A 180 -4.05 -7.85 -16.71
C ILE A 180 -5.24 -7.06 -16.20
N VAL A 181 -5.55 -5.91 -16.83
CA VAL A 181 -6.67 -5.06 -16.42
C VAL A 181 -7.99 -5.84 -16.50
N THR A 182 -8.27 -6.47 -17.64
CA THR A 182 -9.51 -7.24 -17.85
C THR A 182 -9.58 -8.46 -16.93
N PHE A 183 -8.46 -9.17 -16.74
CA PHE A 183 -8.40 -10.28 -15.78
C PHE A 183 -8.79 -9.84 -14.36
N LEU A 184 -8.28 -8.70 -13.89
CA LEU A 184 -8.62 -8.18 -12.57
C LEU A 184 -10.06 -7.66 -12.50
N GLU A 185 -10.55 -6.99 -13.55
CA GLU A 185 -11.95 -6.53 -13.65
C GLU A 185 -12.94 -7.69 -13.49
N GLU A 186 -12.74 -8.78 -14.25
CA GLU A 186 -13.61 -9.95 -14.23
C GLU A 186 -13.56 -10.71 -12.90
N ASN A 187 -12.37 -10.90 -12.32
CA ASN A 187 -12.22 -11.67 -11.08
C ASN A 187 -12.63 -10.89 -9.83
N LEU A 188 -12.60 -9.56 -9.87
CA LEU A 188 -13.00 -8.70 -8.75
C LEU A 188 -14.44 -8.19 -8.87
N ASP A 189 -15.15 -8.55 -9.94
CA ASP A 189 -16.50 -8.09 -10.28
C ASP A 189 -16.59 -6.55 -10.31
N LEU A 190 -15.67 -5.93 -11.06
CA LEU A 190 -15.55 -4.47 -11.16
C LEU A 190 -16.00 -3.95 -12.52
N THR A 191 -16.70 -2.83 -12.50
CA THR A 191 -16.98 -2.04 -13.70
C THR A 191 -15.78 -1.16 -14.07
N LYS A 192 -15.71 -0.73 -15.34
CA LYS A 192 -14.64 0.17 -15.82
C LYS A 192 -14.57 1.50 -15.07
N GLU A 193 -15.69 1.95 -14.51
CA GLU A 193 -15.79 3.20 -13.74
C GLU A 193 -15.18 3.07 -12.34
N GLU A 194 -15.07 1.84 -11.84
CA GLU A 194 -14.44 1.50 -10.56
C GLU A 194 -12.93 1.24 -10.69
N VAL A 195 -12.40 1.25 -11.92
CA VAL A 195 -10.97 1.07 -12.22
C VAL A 195 -10.27 2.39 -12.49
N TYR A 196 -9.25 2.69 -11.69
CA TYR A 196 -8.49 3.92 -11.73
C TYR A 196 -7.03 3.62 -12.11
N GLU A 197 -6.66 3.93 -13.35
CA GLU A 197 -5.25 3.92 -13.75
C GLU A 197 -4.50 5.13 -13.16
N ILE A 198 -3.47 4.87 -12.35
CA ILE A 198 -2.67 5.86 -11.64
C ILE A 198 -1.29 6.00 -12.30
N ASN A 199 -0.92 7.24 -12.62
CA ASN A 199 0.40 7.59 -13.14
C ASN A 199 1.29 8.10 -12.01
N GLY A 200 1.85 7.18 -11.24
CA GLY A 200 2.64 7.44 -10.03
C GLY A 200 2.51 6.29 -9.02
N PRO A 201 3.05 6.44 -7.81
CA PRO A 201 2.91 5.44 -6.76
C PRO A 201 1.45 5.27 -6.38
N LEU A 202 1.03 4.03 -6.18
CA LEU A 202 -0.26 3.74 -5.56
C LEU A 202 -0.20 4.15 -4.09
N ASP A 203 -1.33 4.47 -3.47
CA ASP A 203 -1.40 4.75 -2.03
C ASP A 203 -0.33 5.72 -1.48
N ALA A 204 -0.60 7.02 -1.56
CA ALA A 204 0.30 8.04 -1.01
C ALA A 204 0.38 8.05 0.53
N THR A 205 -0.33 7.19 1.26
CA THR A 205 -0.24 7.16 2.73
C THR A 205 1.12 6.65 3.22
N CYS A 206 1.90 5.95 2.37
CA CYS A 206 3.25 5.51 2.74
C CYS A 206 4.18 6.68 3.11
N PHE A 207 3.93 7.88 2.61
CA PHE A 207 4.73 9.07 2.91
C PHE A 207 4.60 9.55 4.35
N PHE A 208 3.54 9.16 5.08
CA PHE A 208 3.46 9.47 6.51
C PHE A 208 4.62 8.85 7.30
N ALA A 209 5.20 7.74 6.81
CA ALA A 209 6.38 7.14 7.42
C ALA A 209 7.59 8.10 7.46
N PHE A 210 7.71 9.01 6.49
CA PHE A 210 8.80 10.00 6.45
C PHE A 210 8.83 10.90 7.66
N ILE A 211 7.69 11.17 8.29
CA ILE A 211 7.63 12.03 9.48
C ILE A 211 8.38 11.40 10.66
N SER A 212 8.40 10.07 10.72
CA SER A 212 9.01 9.30 11.82
C SER A 212 10.44 8.86 11.54
N LEU A 213 11.01 9.18 10.37
CA LEU A 213 12.38 8.80 10.05
C LEU A 213 13.39 9.75 10.71
N ASP A 214 14.52 9.18 11.13
CA ASP A 214 15.62 9.95 11.72
C ASP A 214 16.11 11.05 10.77
N ASN A 215 16.60 12.17 11.30
CA ASN A 215 17.19 13.28 10.53
C ASN A 215 16.26 13.92 9.48
N MET A 216 14.93 13.82 9.66
CA MET A 216 13.96 14.47 8.78
C MET A 216 13.60 15.90 9.17
N TRP A 217 14.06 16.39 10.33
CA TRP A 217 13.80 17.73 10.86
C TRP A 217 13.85 18.87 9.81
N PRO A 218 14.84 18.96 8.90
CA PRO A 218 14.90 20.03 7.90
C PRO A 218 13.69 20.07 6.93
N TRP A 219 12.94 18.98 6.84
CA TRP A 219 11.81 18.79 5.94
C TRP A 219 10.46 18.74 6.67
N LEU A 220 10.46 18.89 7.99
CA LEU A 220 9.26 18.87 8.82
C LEU A 220 8.87 20.28 9.23
N HIS A 221 7.57 20.48 9.49
CA HIS A 221 7.14 21.65 10.22
C HIS A 221 7.68 21.62 11.64
N GLU A 222 7.92 22.80 12.22
CA GLU A 222 8.22 22.91 13.64
C GLU A 222 7.09 22.26 14.46
N PRO A 223 7.41 21.40 15.44
CA PRO A 223 6.43 20.76 16.28
C PRO A 223 5.54 21.80 16.93
N PHE A 224 4.24 21.64 16.75
CA PHE A 224 3.26 22.43 17.47
C PHE A 224 3.27 21.99 18.93
N VAL A 225 3.56 22.92 19.83
CA VAL A 225 3.42 22.71 21.28
C VAL A 225 2.02 23.18 21.66
N PRO A 226 1.09 22.28 22.04
CA PRO A 226 -0.25 22.70 22.47
C PRO A 226 -0.16 23.69 23.62
N GLN A 227 -0.87 24.80 23.50
CA GLN A 227 -0.93 25.76 24.58
C GLN A 227 -1.81 25.20 25.69
N LYS A 228 -1.32 25.30 26.93
CA LYS A 228 -2.14 25.03 28.10
C LYS A 228 -3.15 26.18 28.24
N PRO A 229 -4.45 25.91 28.35
CA PRO A 229 -5.46 26.93 28.64
C PRO A 229 -5.11 27.68 29.91
N ALA A 230 -5.20 29.01 29.86
CA ALA A 230 -4.79 29.89 30.95
C ALA A 230 -5.62 29.66 32.23
N GLU A 231 -6.84 29.14 32.09
CA GLU A 231 -7.72 28.82 33.22
C GLU A 231 -7.30 27.55 33.98
N LEU A 232 -6.49 26.68 33.37
CA LEU A 232 -6.06 25.44 34.00
C LEU A 232 -4.82 25.66 34.87
N PRO A 233 -4.79 25.13 36.10
CA PRO A 233 -3.66 25.28 36.98
C PRO A 233 -2.45 24.52 36.44
N GLU A 234 -1.25 25.08 36.62
CA GLU A 234 -0.01 24.40 36.25
C GLU A 234 0.22 23.15 37.12
N TYR A 235 -0.14 23.27 38.40
CA TYR A 235 -0.12 22.21 39.42
C TYR A 235 -1.41 22.29 40.25
N GLY A 236 -2.06 21.16 40.54
CA GLY A 236 -3.26 21.10 41.37
C GLY A 236 -4.43 20.38 40.71
N ASN A 237 -5.60 20.46 41.33
CA ASN A 237 -6.80 19.72 40.92
C ASN A 237 -7.61 20.49 39.87
N ILE A 238 -7.65 19.97 38.64
CA ILE A 238 -8.43 20.54 37.53
C ILE A 238 -9.94 20.60 37.82
N PHE A 239 -10.47 19.71 38.66
CA PHE A 239 -11.90 19.65 38.97
C PHE A 239 -12.38 20.87 39.76
N ASP A 240 -11.50 21.51 40.52
CA ASP A 240 -11.87 22.71 41.26
C ASP A 240 -12.08 23.90 40.31
N LYS A 241 -11.27 23.99 39.24
CA LYS A 241 -11.45 25.01 38.20
C LYS A 241 -12.67 24.77 37.31
N ILE A 242 -12.94 23.52 36.96
CA ILE A 242 -14.13 23.15 36.20
C ILE A 242 -15.42 23.43 37.01
N ARG A 243 -15.37 23.26 38.34
CA ARG A 243 -16.51 23.57 39.22
C ARG A 243 -16.81 25.06 39.31
N GLU A 244 -15.80 25.92 39.15
CA GLU A 244 -15.95 27.38 39.18
C GLU A 244 -16.60 27.91 37.89
N LYS A 245 -16.20 27.39 36.73
CA LYS A 245 -16.69 27.85 35.41
C LYS A 245 -16.37 26.83 34.32
N ASP A 246 -17.19 26.81 33.26
CA ASP A 246 -16.85 26.11 32.02
C ASP A 246 -15.54 26.63 31.42
N ILE A 247 -14.67 25.71 30.99
CA ILE A 247 -13.37 25.99 30.36
C ILE A 247 -13.41 25.41 28.94
N LEU A 248 -13.09 26.24 27.94
CA LEU A 248 -12.96 25.82 26.54
C LEU A 248 -11.49 25.52 26.24
N LEU A 249 -11.22 24.36 25.62
CA LEU A 249 -9.87 23.90 25.25
C LEU A 249 -9.64 24.08 23.74
#